data_AF-A0A7S0LV99-F1
#
_entry.id   AF-A0A7S0LV99-F1
#
_cell.length_a   1.000
_cell.length_b   1.000
_cell.length_c   1.000
_cell.angle_alpha   90.00
_cell.angle_beta   90.00
_cell.angle_gamma   90.00
#
_symmetry.space_group_name_H-M   'P 1'
#
loop_
_entity.id
_entity.type
_entity.pdbx_description
1 polymer ?
#
loop_
_entity_poly.entity_id
_entity_poly.type
_entity_poly.pdbx_seq_one_letter_code
_entity_poly.pdbx_strand_id
1 'polypeptide(L)'
;VHHLGGARSMGLAEDLPRDAREAWRRIEAEDEGLLRGLHRVLTEVRIQEGFLVCPSTGRQFPVHDGIVNFLTPESAAIQQTPGWANQPSQDPPTPEELAAAPGASG
;
A
#
# COMPACT_ATOMS: atom_id res chain seq x y z
N VAL A 1 3.30 -17.56 -18.59
CA VAL A 1 3.04 -16.39 -17.70
C VAL A 1 1.80 -16.71 -16.87
N HIS A 2 1.91 -16.73 -15.54
CA HIS A 2 0.79 -17.06 -14.65
C HIS A 2 -0.02 -15.80 -14.32
N HIS A 3 -0.86 -15.34 -15.26
CA HIS A 3 -1.63 -14.09 -15.13
C HIS A 3 -2.61 -14.05 -13.94
N LEU A 4 -2.95 -15.21 -13.36
CA LEU A 4 -3.88 -15.34 -12.23
C LEU A 4 -3.19 -15.72 -10.92
N GLY A 5 -1.90 -15.39 -10.75
CA GLY A 5 -1.17 -15.69 -9.51
C GLY A 5 -1.87 -15.12 -8.27
N GLY A 6 -2.27 -13.85 -8.31
CA GLY A 6 -2.94 -13.18 -7.19
C GLY A 6 -4.33 -13.76 -6.87
N ALA A 7 -5.14 -14.04 -7.89
CA ALA A 7 -6.46 -14.66 -7.69
C ALA A 7 -6.33 -16.03 -7.01
N ARG A 8 -5.32 -16.84 -7.40
CA ARG A 8 -5.07 -18.15 -6.80
C ARG A 8 -4.60 -18.06 -5.36
N SER A 9 -3.68 -17.16 -5.03
CA SER A 9 -3.22 -17.00 -3.64
C SER A 9 -4.33 -16.56 -2.68
N MET A 10 -5.40 -15.96 -3.21
CA MET A 10 -6.58 -15.55 -2.45
C MET A 10 -7.73 -16.57 -2.51
N GLY A 11 -7.58 -17.71 -3.22
CA GLY A 11 -8.65 -18.70 -3.38
C GLY A 11 -9.81 -18.27 -4.28
N LEU A 12 -9.58 -17.31 -5.19
CA LEU A 12 -10.60 -16.68 -6.04
C LEU A 12 -10.50 -17.08 -7.52
N ALA A 13 -9.76 -18.15 -7.83
CA ALA A 13 -9.43 -18.52 -9.20
C ALA A 13 -10.17 -19.78 -9.72
N GLU A 14 -11.17 -20.27 -9.01
CA GLU A 14 -11.86 -21.53 -9.34
C GLU A 14 -12.57 -21.44 -10.71
N ASP A 15 -13.25 -20.33 -10.97
CA ASP A 15 -13.98 -20.09 -12.22
C ASP A 15 -13.18 -19.34 -13.30
N LEU A 16 -11.88 -19.10 -13.06
CA LEU A 16 -11.03 -18.33 -13.97
C LEU A 16 -10.17 -19.22 -14.88
N PRO A 17 -10.00 -18.87 -16.17
CA PRO A 17 -9.24 -19.65 -17.14
C PRO A 17 -7.79 -19.83 -16.71
N ARG A 18 -7.26 -21.05 -16.78
CA ARG A 18 -5.88 -21.34 -16.35
C ARG A 18 -4.83 -20.80 -17.33
N ASP A 19 -5.23 -20.63 -18.59
CA ASP A 19 -4.42 -20.21 -19.71
C ASP A 19 -4.96 -18.89 -20.31
N ALA A 20 -4.03 -18.04 -20.75
CA ALA A 20 -4.37 -16.77 -21.37
C ALA A 20 -5.07 -16.96 -22.72
N ARG A 21 -4.70 -17.97 -23.51
CA ARG A 21 -5.32 -18.22 -24.83
C ARG A 21 -6.79 -18.65 -24.70
N GLU A 22 -7.13 -19.46 -23.69
CA GLU A 22 -8.51 -19.78 -23.34
C GLU A 22 -9.28 -18.52 -22.91
N ALA A 23 -8.69 -17.70 -22.03
CA ALA A 23 -9.29 -16.44 -21.60
C ALA A 23 -9.61 -15.53 -22.80
N TRP A 24 -8.66 -15.33 -23.71
CA TRP A 24 -8.84 -14.49 -24.89
C TRP A 24 -9.98 -14.98 -25.80
N ARG A 25 -10.04 -16.28 -26.10
CA ARG A 25 -11.13 -16.83 -26.92
C ARG A 25 -12.51 -16.65 -26.28
N ARG A 26 -12.60 -16.81 -24.96
CA ARG A 26 -13.87 -16.65 -24.23
C ARG A 26 -14.27 -15.18 -24.11
N ILE A 27 -13.31 -14.26 -24.00
CA ILE A 27 -13.56 -12.81 -24.06
C ILE A 27 -14.07 -12.41 -25.45
N GLU A 28 -13.44 -12.90 -26.53
CA GLU A 28 -13.91 -12.66 -27.91
C GLU A 28 -15.32 -13.22 -28.16
N ALA A 29 -15.66 -14.33 -27.51
CA ALA A 29 -17.00 -14.93 -27.56
C ALA A 29 -18.02 -14.28 -26.61
N GLU A 30 -17.67 -13.18 -25.94
CA GLU A 30 -18.52 -12.46 -24.97
C GLU A 30 -19.08 -13.38 -23.87
N ASP A 31 -18.24 -14.28 -23.34
CA ASP A 31 -18.62 -15.16 -22.24
C ASP A 31 -18.87 -14.35 -20.96
N GLU A 32 -20.15 -14.05 -20.72
CA GLU A 32 -20.67 -13.35 -19.55
C GLU A 32 -20.23 -13.95 -18.20
N GLY A 33 -20.07 -15.27 -18.12
CA GLY A 33 -19.59 -15.92 -16.89
C GLY A 33 -18.14 -15.53 -16.60
N LEU A 34 -17.29 -15.58 -17.62
CA LEU A 34 -15.91 -15.15 -17.53
C LEU A 34 -15.79 -13.65 -17.23
N LEU A 35 -16.54 -12.81 -17.95
CA LEU A 35 -16.48 -11.35 -17.79
C LEU A 35 -16.88 -10.91 -16.38
N ARG A 36 -17.93 -11.51 -15.81
CA ARG A 36 -18.32 -11.27 -14.41
C ARG A 36 -17.26 -11.76 -13.42
N GLY A 37 -16.68 -12.93 -13.64
CA GLY A 37 -15.60 -13.45 -12.79
C GLY A 37 -14.36 -12.55 -12.79
N LEU A 38 -13.97 -12.07 -13.97
CA LEU A 38 -12.84 -11.13 -14.13
C LEU A 38 -13.14 -9.79 -13.49
N HIS A 39 -14.33 -9.22 -13.69
CA HIS A 39 -14.76 -7.99 -13.03
C HIS A 39 -14.58 -8.12 -11.52
N ARG A 40 -15.20 -9.13 -10.91
CA ARG A 40 -15.09 -9.38 -9.46
C ARG A 40 -13.63 -9.40 -8.98
N VAL A 41 -12.77 -10.19 -9.61
CA VAL A 41 -11.40 -10.39 -9.15
C VAL A 41 -10.51 -9.17 -9.40
N LEU A 42 -10.75 -8.40 -10.45
CA LEU A 42 -9.92 -7.24 -10.81
C LEU A 42 -10.38 -5.93 -10.15
N THR A 43 -11.69 -5.72 -9.96
CA THR A 43 -12.23 -4.43 -9.51
C THR A 43 -12.83 -4.47 -8.10
N GLU A 44 -13.48 -5.57 -7.71
CA GLU A 44 -14.24 -5.66 -6.46
C GLU A 44 -13.39 -6.18 -5.29
N VAL A 45 -12.36 -6.98 -5.57
CA VAL A 45 -11.47 -7.54 -4.54
C VAL A 45 -10.40 -6.52 -4.15
N ARG A 46 -10.23 -6.34 -2.83
CA ARG A 46 -9.24 -5.44 -2.22
C ARG A 46 -8.43 -6.23 -1.20
N ILE A 47 -7.11 -6.13 -1.27
CA ILE A 47 -6.22 -6.63 -0.22
C ILE A 47 -6.17 -5.53 0.83
N GLN A 48 -6.53 -5.82 2.09
CA GLN A 48 -6.44 -4.85 3.19
C GLN A 48 -5.06 -4.93 3.86
N GLU A 49 -4.65 -6.16 4.20
CA GLU A 49 -3.37 -6.47 4.84
C GLU A 49 -2.68 -7.60 4.09
N GLY A 50 -1.35 -7.54 3.94
CA GLY A 50 -0.57 -8.61 3.31
C GLY A 50 0.74 -8.15 2.68
N PHE A 51 1.24 -8.92 1.71
CA PHE A 51 2.49 -8.62 1.01
C PHE A 51 2.38 -8.94 -0.48
N LEU A 52 2.97 -8.10 -1.32
CA LEU A 52 3.37 -8.52 -2.67
C LEU A 52 4.79 -9.06 -2.63
N VAL A 53 5.03 -10.23 -3.22
CA VAL A 53 6.33 -10.90 -3.20
C VAL A 53 6.91 -10.94 -4.60
N CYS A 54 8.14 -10.43 -4.75
CA CYS A 54 8.89 -10.54 -5.99
C CYS A 54 9.39 -11.99 -6.15
N PRO A 55 9.02 -12.71 -7.23
CA PRO A 55 9.36 -14.13 -7.37
C PRO A 55 10.85 -14.38 -7.63
N SER A 56 11.59 -13.41 -8.16
CA SER A 56 13.02 -13.56 -8.48
C SER A 56 13.95 -13.24 -7.31
N THR A 57 13.54 -12.35 -6.41
CA THR A 57 14.39 -11.86 -5.30
C THR A 57 13.85 -12.22 -3.92
N GLY A 58 12.58 -12.63 -3.82
CA GLY A 58 11.89 -12.84 -2.55
C GLY A 58 11.55 -11.55 -1.81
N ARG A 59 11.85 -10.36 -2.38
CA ARG A 59 11.54 -9.08 -1.73
C ARG A 59 10.04 -8.95 -1.49
N GLN A 60 9.68 -8.52 -0.29
CA GLN A 60 8.30 -8.31 0.13
C GLN A 60 7.97 -6.82 0.14
N PHE A 61 6.76 -6.49 -0.31
CA PHE A 61 6.20 -5.15 -0.30
C PHE A 61 4.94 -5.18 0.56
N PRO A 62 4.95 -4.59 1.76
CA PRO A 62 3.82 -4.68 2.68
C PRO A 62 2.62 -3.90 2.13
N VAL A 63 1.44 -4.42 2.43
CA VAL A 63 0.13 -3.78 2.19
C VAL A 63 -0.49 -3.52 3.56
N HIS A 64 -0.80 -2.25 3.84
CA HIS A 64 -1.46 -1.81 5.07
C HIS A 64 -2.58 -0.84 4.70
N ASP A 65 -3.77 -1.00 5.31
CA ASP A 65 -4.98 -0.24 4.97
C ASP A 65 -5.28 -0.21 3.45
N GLY A 66 -4.94 -1.30 2.77
CA GLY A 66 -5.07 -1.45 1.32
C GLY A 66 -4.10 -0.64 0.47
N ILE A 67 -3.10 0.00 1.08
CA ILE A 67 -2.05 0.74 0.39
C ILE A 67 -0.78 -0.11 0.36
N VAL A 68 -0.31 -0.41 -0.85
CA VAL A 68 0.96 -1.12 -1.07
C VAL A 68 2.13 -0.16 -0.94
N ASN A 69 3.12 -0.51 -0.12
CA ASN A 69 4.38 0.22 -0.05
C ASN A 69 5.44 -0.42 -0.96
N PHE A 70 5.74 0.26 -2.08
CA PHE A 70 6.79 -0.14 -3.01
C PHE A 70 8.17 0.45 -2.72
N LEU A 71 8.29 1.31 -1.70
CA LEU A 71 9.56 1.91 -1.31
C LEU A 71 10.48 0.85 -0.73
N THR A 72 11.75 0.96 -1.11
CA THR A 72 12.79 0.07 -0.66
C THR A 72 13.51 0.66 0.55
N PRO A 73 14.08 -0.15 1.46
CA PRO A 73 14.78 0.38 2.62
C PRO A 73 15.88 1.39 2.27
N GLU A 74 16.58 1.20 1.13
CA GLU A 74 17.61 2.13 0.67
C GLU A 74 17.04 3.49 0.23
N SER A 75 15.78 3.56 -0.20
CA SER A 75 15.09 4.80 -0.58
C SER A 75 14.18 5.35 0.53
N ALA A 76 13.81 4.52 1.51
CA ALA A 76 13.05 4.89 2.71
C ALA A 76 13.90 5.67 3.74
N ALA A 77 15.19 5.86 3.51
CA ALA A 77 16.07 6.69 4.34
C ALA A 77 15.63 8.17 4.43
N ILE A 78 14.67 8.61 3.60
CA ILE A 78 14.05 9.94 3.64
C ILE A 78 12.92 10.02 4.70
N GLN A 79 12.48 8.89 5.27
CA GLN A 79 11.51 8.86 6.39
C GLN A 79 12.15 8.92 7.78
N GLN A 80 13.47 9.13 7.87
CA GLN A 80 14.01 9.71 9.10
C GLN A 80 13.56 11.17 9.10
N THR A 81 12.53 11.49 9.88
CA THR A 81 12.16 12.87 10.18
C THR A 81 13.46 13.64 10.46
N PRO A 82 13.82 14.65 9.64
CA PRO A 82 15.06 15.35 9.91
C PRO A 82 14.93 16.00 11.29
N GLY A 83 16.02 16.11 12.04
CA GLY A 83 15.99 16.61 13.43
C GLY A 83 15.34 17.98 13.64
N TRP A 84 15.05 18.75 12.58
CA TRP A 84 14.25 19.98 12.64
C TRP A 84 12.75 19.74 12.89
N ALA A 85 12.20 18.59 12.47
CA ALA A 85 10.79 18.25 12.62
C ALA A 85 10.41 17.79 14.04
N ASN A 86 11.42 17.58 14.91
CA ASN A 86 11.25 17.24 16.32
C ASN A 86 11.77 18.35 17.25
N GLN A 87 11.88 19.58 16.73
CA GLN A 87 12.15 20.75 17.57
C GLN A 87 10.83 21.20 18.20
N PRO A 88 10.78 21.40 19.53
CA PRO A 88 9.63 22.07 20.13
C PRO A 88 9.48 23.44 19.48
N SER A 89 8.26 23.75 19.02
CA SER A 89 7.91 25.02 18.37
C SER A 89 8.59 26.18 19.10
N GLN A 90 9.43 26.93 18.37
CA GLN A 90 9.95 28.20 18.85
C GLN A 90 8.86 29.26 18.67
N ASP A 91 7.70 29.06 19.28
CA ASP A 91 6.76 30.16 19.47
C ASP A 91 7.42 31.13 20.47
N PRO A 92 7.38 32.45 20.22
CA PRO A 92 7.88 33.41 21.19
C PRO A 92 7.13 33.17 22.53
N PRO A 93 7.84 33.16 23.67
CA PRO A 93 7.25 32.82 24.95
C PRO A 93 6.04 33.73 25.20
N THR A 94 4.96 33.13 25.68
CA THR A 94 3.75 33.90 25.97
C THR A 94 4.05 34.94 27.07
N PRO A 95 3.33 36.07 27.11
CA PRO A 95 3.54 37.09 28.14
C PRO A 95 3.44 36.53 29.57
N GLU A 96 2.68 35.45 29.77
CA GLU A 96 2.51 34.76 31.04
C GLU A 96 3.77 33.98 31.46
N GLU A 97 4.47 33.34 30.51
CA GLU A 97 5.75 32.67 30.74
C GLU A 97 6.88 33.66 31.02
N LEU A 98 6.87 34.82 30.36
CA LEU A 98 7.78 35.93 30.64
C LEU A 98 7.58 36.51 32.04
N ALA A 99 6.33 36.60 32.49
CA ALA A 99 5.99 37.09 33.83
C ALA A 99 6.32 36.08 34.95
N ALA A 100 6.38 34.79 34.64
CA ALA A 100 6.70 33.72 35.59
C ALA A 100 8.21 33.49 35.80
N ALA A 101 9.09 34.23 35.11
CA ALA A 101 10.53 34.05 35.22
C ALA A 101 11.09 34.56 36.58
N PRO A 102 11.83 33.74 37.34
CA PRO A 102 12.41 34.17 38.61
C PRO A 102 13.51 35.20 38.38
N GLY A 103 13.25 36.45 38.77
CA GLY A 103 14.20 37.56 38.66
C GLY A 103 13.62 38.91 38.25
N ALA A 104 12.33 39.01 37.91
CA ALA A 104 11.67 40.29 37.60
C ALA A 104 11.32 41.08 38.88
N SER A 105 12.32 41.51 39.63
CA SER A 105 12.20 42.58 40.62
C SER A 105 13.54 43.30 40.73
N GLY A 106 13.58 44.49 40.13
CA GLY A 106 14.65 45.47 40.19
C GLY A 106 14.13 46.79 39.66
#